data_AF-A0A443S6S3-F1
#
_entry.id   AF-A0A443S6S3-F1
#
_cell.length_a   1.000
_cell.length_b   1.000
_cell.length_c   1.000
_cell.angle_alpha   90.00
_cell.angle_beta   90.00
_cell.angle_gamma   90.00
#
_symmetry.space_group_name_H-M   'P 1'
#
loop_
_entity.id
_entity.type
_entity.pdbx_description
1 polymer ?
#
loop_
_entity_poly.entity_id
_entity_poly.type
_entity_poly.pdbx_seq_one_letter_code
_entity_poly.pdbx_strand_id
1 'polypeptide(L)'
;MYVRLIILMLFAFNFCFASKCLEEKRLNDIERAKGVQDLFGPNCSANGDYETIQCFYLGCYCVDVKTGESKSKTFSWGKKPYCVMRFIRQM
;
A
#
# COMPACT_ATOMS: atom_id res chain seq x y z
N MET A 1 -29.17 13.90 -21.58
CA MET A 1 -28.31 12.83 -22.11
C MET A 1 -26.90 12.87 -21.51
N TYR A 2 -26.23 14.03 -21.52
CA TYR A 2 -24.89 14.18 -20.93
C TYR A 2 -24.81 13.98 -19.41
N VAL A 3 -25.82 14.39 -18.63
CA VAL A 3 -25.83 14.23 -17.17
C VAL A 3 -25.75 12.76 -16.73
N ARG A 4 -26.44 11.86 -17.43
CA ARG A 4 -26.40 10.41 -17.13
C ARG A 4 -25.05 9.80 -17.48
N LEU A 5 -24.41 10.25 -18.57
CA LEU A 5 -23.06 9.84 -18.96
C LEU A 5 -22.01 10.37 -17.97
N ILE A 6 -22.13 11.62 -17.51
CA ILE A 6 -21.25 12.21 -16.49
C ILE A 6 -21.38 11.45 -15.17
N ILE A 7 -22.60 11.14 -14.72
CA ILE A 7 -22.83 10.35 -13.51
C ILE A 7 -22.19 8.96 -13.61
N LEU A 8 -22.36 8.26 -14.74
CA LEU A 8 -21.73 6.95 -14.96
C LEU A 8 -20.19 7.03 -14.99
N MET A 9 -19.63 8.08 -15.59
CA MET A 9 -18.18 8.32 -15.61
C MET A 9 -17.63 8.64 -14.22
N LEU A 10 -18.36 9.43 -13.41
CA LEU A 10 -18.00 9.71 -12.02
C LEU A 10 -18.05 8.45 -11.16
N PHE A 11 -19.09 7.62 -11.30
CA PHE A 11 -19.16 6.34 -10.59
C PHE A 11 -18.04 5.40 -11.02
N ALA A 12 -17.72 5.30 -12.31
CA ALA A 12 -16.59 4.50 -12.80
C ALA A 12 -15.23 4.99 -12.28
N PHE A 13 -15.03 6.32 -12.17
CA PHE A 13 -13.83 6.91 -11.57
C PHE A 13 -13.71 6.64 -10.06
N ASN A 14 -14.84 6.53 -9.36
CA ASN A 14 -14.89 6.21 -7.93
C ASN A 14 -14.79 4.70 -7.64
N PHE A 15 -15.17 3.83 -8.57
CA PHE A 15 -15.32 2.40 -8.29
C PHE A 15 -14.09 1.53 -8.57
N CYS A 16 -13.09 2.02 -9.30
CA CYS A 16 -11.88 1.26 -9.57
C CYS A 16 -10.64 2.00 -9.05
N PHE A 17 -10.57 2.22 -7.73
CA PHE A 17 -9.31 2.57 -7.09
C PHE A 17 -8.52 1.28 -6.85
N ALA A 18 -7.97 0.70 -7.92
CA ALA A 18 -7.03 -0.40 -7.79
C ALA A 18 -5.85 0.08 -6.94
N SER A 19 -5.72 -0.45 -5.73
CA SER A 19 -4.65 -0.03 -4.81
C SER A 19 -3.37 -0.80 -5.12
N LYS A 20 -2.26 -0.07 -5.31
CA LYS A 20 -0.94 -0.65 -5.63
C LYS A 20 -0.53 -1.75 -4.62
N CYS A 21 -0.77 -1.56 -3.33
CA CYS A 21 -0.39 -2.53 -2.29
C CYS A 21 -1.11 -3.88 -2.46
N LEU A 22 -2.43 -3.88 -2.66
CA LEU A 22 -3.20 -5.12 -2.80
C LEU A 22 -2.77 -5.91 -4.05
N GLU A 23 -2.47 -5.21 -5.14
CA GLU A 23 -1.98 -5.86 -6.35
C GLU A 23 -0.59 -6.48 -6.14
N GLU A 24 0.33 -5.74 -5.54
CA GLU A 24 1.67 -6.25 -5.20
C GLU A 24 1.61 -7.45 -4.25
N LYS A 25 0.73 -7.41 -3.25
CA LYS A 25 0.48 -8.51 -2.32
C LYS A 25 -0.07 -9.75 -3.06
N ARG A 26 -1.05 -9.57 -3.95
CA ARG A 26 -1.61 -10.65 -4.76
C ARG A 26 -0.55 -11.31 -5.64
N LEU A 27 0.29 -10.52 -6.29
CA LEU A 27 1.37 -11.05 -7.14
C LEU A 27 2.39 -11.85 -6.31
N ASN A 28 2.78 -11.36 -5.14
CA ASN A 28 3.63 -12.11 -4.20
C ASN A 28 2.98 -13.43 -3.78
N ASP A 29 1.68 -13.44 -3.46
CA ASP A 29 0.97 -14.65 -3.06
C ASP A 29 0.89 -15.67 -4.21
N ILE A 30 0.71 -15.22 -5.45
CA ILE A 30 0.76 -16.09 -6.63
C ILE A 30 2.14 -16.73 -6.80
N GLU A 31 3.21 -15.95 -6.67
CA GLU A 31 4.58 -16.47 -6.79
C GLU A 31 4.93 -17.43 -5.64
N ARG A 32 4.46 -17.14 -4.43
CA ARG A 32 4.56 -18.08 -3.29
C ARG A 32 3.82 -19.39 -3.57
N ALA A 33 2.64 -19.33 -4.18
CA ALA A 33 1.88 -20.53 -4.58
C ALA A 33 2.59 -21.34 -5.68
N LYS A 34 3.44 -20.70 -6.50
CA LYS A 34 4.32 -21.40 -7.46
C LYS A 34 5.58 -22.00 -6.82
N GLY A 35 5.78 -21.81 -5.52
CA GLY A 35 6.91 -22.34 -4.77
C GLY A 35 8.12 -21.42 -4.69
N VAL A 36 7.99 -20.14 -5.09
CA VAL A 36 9.06 -19.15 -4.90
C VAL A 36 9.19 -18.85 -3.41
N GLN A 37 10.40 -19.06 -2.88
CA GLN A 37 10.74 -18.79 -1.49
C GLN A 37 11.25 -17.36 -1.31
N ASP A 38 11.35 -16.91 -0.06
CA ASP A 38 11.88 -15.58 0.30
C ASP A 38 11.16 -14.37 -0.31
N LEU A 39 9.89 -14.54 -0.70
CA LEU A 39 8.99 -13.45 -1.07
C LEU A 39 8.27 -12.89 0.16
N PHE A 40 8.43 -11.59 0.37
CA PHE A 40 7.77 -10.84 1.43
C PHE A 40 6.86 -9.81 0.80
N GLY A 41 5.56 -10.13 0.75
CA GLY A 41 4.55 -9.18 0.29
C GLY A 41 4.39 -8.01 1.27
N PRO A 42 3.93 -6.85 0.79
CA PRO A 42 3.68 -5.71 1.66
C PRO A 42 2.48 -5.95 2.59
N ASN A 43 2.48 -5.25 3.71
CA ASN A 43 1.32 -5.13 4.57
C ASN A 43 0.39 -4.04 4.05
N CYS A 44 -0.86 -4.40 3.78
CA CYS A 44 -1.88 -3.47 3.31
C CYS A 44 -2.96 -3.28 4.37
N SER A 45 -3.41 -2.04 4.53
CA SER A 45 -4.60 -1.69 5.30
C SER A 45 -5.88 -2.19 4.64
N ALA A 46 -7.00 -2.14 5.37
CA ALA A 46 -8.31 -2.54 4.84
C ALA A 46 -8.78 -1.71 3.62
N ASN A 47 -8.28 -0.47 3.49
CA ASN A 47 -8.58 0.39 2.35
C ASN A 47 -7.67 0.13 1.13
N GLY A 48 -6.76 -0.85 1.23
CA GLY A 48 -5.82 -1.20 0.18
C GLY A 48 -4.55 -0.34 0.12
N ASP A 49 -4.43 0.70 0.93
CA ASP A 49 -3.18 1.45 1.10
C ASP A 49 -2.12 0.64 1.85
N TYR A 50 -0.84 0.98 1.67
CA TYR A 50 0.25 0.39 2.48
C TYR A 50 0.07 0.79 3.95
N GLU A 51 0.28 -0.16 4.87
CA GLU A 51 0.48 0.17 6.28
C GLU A 51 1.69 1.11 6.41
N THR A 52 1.62 2.12 7.28
CA THR A 52 2.70 3.10 7.45
C THR A 52 4.01 2.50 7.92
N ILE A 53 3.93 1.36 8.60
CA ILE A 53 5.09 0.58 9.02
C ILE A 53 5.08 -0.69 8.15
N GLN A 54 6.14 -0.87 7.38
CA GLN A 54 6.43 -2.13 6.69
C GLN A 54 7.55 -2.85 7.43
N CYS A 55 7.49 -4.17 7.46
CA CYS A 55 8.50 -4.99 8.13
C CYS A 55 8.99 -6.09 7.18
N PHE A 56 10.31 -6.22 7.10
CA PHE A 56 11.01 -7.23 6.31
C PHE A 56 11.97 -7.97 7.24
N TYR A 57 11.77 -9.28 7.40
CA TYR A 57 12.43 -10.09 8.43
C TYR A 57 12.35 -9.43 9.82
N LEU A 58 13.49 -8.97 10.35
CA LEU A 58 13.62 -8.35 11.67
C LEU A 58 13.69 -6.81 11.61
N GLY A 59 13.64 -6.23 10.41
CA GLY A 59 13.76 -4.80 10.17
C GLY A 59 12.43 -4.18 9.78
N CYS A 60 12.00 -3.14 10.50
CA CYS A 60 10.81 -2.37 10.16
C CYS A 60 11.17 -0.94 9.74
N TYR A 61 10.38 -0.35 8.83
CA TYR A 61 10.63 0.99 8.27
C TYR A 61 9.33 1.72 7.98
N CYS A 62 9.40 3.05 7.90
CA CYS A 62 8.26 3.89 7.55
C CYS A 62 8.14 4.01 6.04
N VAL A 63 6.93 3.92 5.51
CA VAL A 63 6.64 4.12 4.08
C VAL A 63 5.62 5.22 3.84
N ASP A 64 5.53 5.66 2.60
CA ASP A 64 4.35 6.37 2.12
C ASP A 64 3.16 5.41 1.92
N VAL A 65 1.99 5.78 2.45
CA VAL A 65 0.80 4.91 2.41
C VAL A 65 0.25 4.71 1.00
N LYS A 66 0.51 5.64 0.08
CA LYS A 66 0.01 5.57 -1.30
C LYS A 66 1.02 4.92 -2.23
N THR A 67 2.30 5.27 -2.13
CA THR A 67 3.32 4.78 -3.07
C THR A 67 4.06 3.54 -2.58
N GLY A 68 4.08 3.28 -1.27
CA GLY A 68 4.88 2.22 -0.62
C GLY A 68 6.37 2.57 -0.49
N GLU A 69 6.78 3.77 -0.91
CA GLU A 69 8.18 4.18 -0.90
C GLU A 69 8.68 4.38 0.54
N SER A 70 9.88 3.88 0.83
CA SER A 70 10.49 4.07 2.14
C SER A 70 10.78 5.55 2.38
N LYS A 71 10.29 6.07 3.51
CA LYS A 71 10.62 7.40 4.02
C LYS A 71 11.93 7.42 4.82
N SER A 72 12.47 6.24 5.14
CA SER A 72 13.72 6.09 5.87
C SER A 72 14.77 5.39 5.01
N LYS A 73 16.04 5.82 5.13
CA LYS A 73 17.16 5.08 4.55
C LYS A 73 17.60 3.89 5.40
N THR A 74 17.13 3.81 6.65
CA THR A 74 17.53 2.82 7.64
C THR A 74 16.35 2.04 8.18
N PHE A 75 16.58 0.74 8.41
CA PHE A 75 15.64 -0.17 9.05
C PHE A 75 15.80 -0.11 10.57
N SER A 76 14.69 -0.13 11.29
CA SER A 76 14.67 -0.35 12.74
C SER A 76 14.64 -1.84 13.04
N TRP A 77 15.72 -2.35 13.62
CA TRP A 77 15.85 -3.76 13.97
C TRP A 77 15.19 -4.06 15.31
N GLY A 78 14.40 -5.14 15.39
CA GLY A 78 13.83 -5.65 16.62
C GLY A 78 12.78 -4.76 17.30
N LYS A 79 12.48 -3.58 16.74
CA LYS A 79 11.45 -2.65 17.22
C LYS A 79 10.71 -2.01 16.07
N LYS A 80 9.41 -1.77 16.24
CA LYS A 80 8.61 -0.99 15.28
C LYS A 80 8.96 0.50 15.41
N PRO A 81 9.31 1.19 14.31
CA PRO A 81 9.55 2.63 14.35
C PRO A 81 8.26 3.40 14.59
N TYR A 82 8.37 4.59 15.18
CA TYR A 82 7.27 5.54 15.25
C TYR A 82 7.19 6.33 13.93
N CYS A 83 6.14 6.09 13.14
CA CYS A 83 5.94 6.75 11.86
C CYS A 83 4.89 7.86 11.99
N VAL A 84 5.31 9.10 11.78
CA VAL A 84 4.38 10.23 11.71
C VAL A 84 3.64 10.21 10.38
N MET A 85 2.33 9.99 10.44
CA MET A 85 1.44 10.30 9.32
C MET A 85 1.43 11.83 9.21
N ARG A 86 2.26 12.41 8.33
CA ARG A 86 2.10 13.83 7.97
C ARG A 86 0.78 13.97 7.21
N PHE A 87 -0.31 14.15 7.95
CA PHE A 87 -1.54 14.72 7.41
C PHE A 87 -1.21 16.17 7.07
N ILE A 88 -0.72 16.42 5.86
CA ILE A 88 -0.82 17.77 5.32
C ILE A 88 -2.32 18.00 5.18
N ARG A 89 -2.91 18.75 6.13
CA ARG A 89 -4.25 19.31 5.93
C ARG A 89 -4.15 20.10 4.62
N GLN A 90 -4.68 19.54 3.54
CA GLN A 90 -4.95 20.32 2.34
C GLN A 90 -5.98 21.36 2.78
N MET A 91 -5.50 22.60 2.95
CA MET A 91 -6.34 23.79 2.86
C MET A 91 -6.65 24.03 1.40
#